data_AF-Q4J7W1-F1
#
_entry.id   AF-Q4J7W1-F1
#
_cell.length_a   1.000
_cell.length_b   1.000
_cell.length_c   1.000
_cell.angle_alpha   90.00
_cell.angle_beta   90.00
_cell.angle_gamma   90.00
#
_symmetry.space_group_name_H-M   'P 1'
#
loop_
_entity.id
_entity.type
_entity.pdbx_description
1 polymer ?
#
loop_
_entity_poly.entity_id
_entity_poly.type
_entity_poly.pdbx_seq_one_letter_code
_entity_poly.pdbx_strand_id
1 'polypeptide(L)'
;MKEGKTKTLELFVDSPTTNDKGFPQEAKFLIVIDDGNNRVAFQLNQSEAALLYHRLNYVLNETSKEYIELEEKNRKTYEGKKTKPSRPQESEDDVFLDEEE
;
A
#
# COMPACT_ATOMS: atom_id res chain seq x y z
N MET A 1 -8.89 22.86 12.88
CA MET A 1 -8.13 21.66 12.48
C MET A 1 -6.68 21.93 12.83
N LYS A 2 -6.06 21.17 13.74
CA LYS A 2 -4.62 21.30 13.98
C LYS A 2 -3.94 20.74 12.73
N GLU A 3 -3.16 21.57 12.03
CA GLU A 3 -2.27 21.11 10.96
C GLU A 3 -1.46 19.93 11.50
N GLY A 4 -1.69 18.75 10.92
CA GLY A 4 -0.88 17.58 11.24
C GLY A 4 0.56 17.92 10.88
N LYS A 5 1.47 17.80 11.85
CA LYS A 5 2.89 18.04 11.62
C LYS A 5 3.36 17.23 10.39
N THR A 6 4.12 17.89 9.53
CA THR A 6 4.57 17.33 8.25
C THR A 6 5.32 16.02 8.46
N LYS A 7 4.90 14.96 7.75
CA LYS A 7 5.62 13.69 7.73
C LYS A 7 6.75 13.77 6.70
N THR A 8 7.95 13.35 7.07
CA THR A 8 9.12 13.39 6.17
C THR A 8 9.90 12.09 6.22
N LEU A 9 10.49 11.75 5.07
CA LEU A 9 11.50 10.70 4.92
C LEU A 9 12.72 11.36 4.28
N GLU A 10 13.83 11.39 5.00
CA GLU A 10 15.09 11.99 4.54
C GLU A 10 16.16 10.92 4.43
N LEU A 11 17.02 11.03 3.41
CA LEU A 11 18.17 10.16 3.21
C LEU A 11 19.41 11.03 3.03
N PHE A 12 20.39 10.83 3.90
CA PHE A 12 21.70 11.44 3.78
C PHE A 12 22.75 10.37 3.51
N VAL A 13 23.77 10.74 2.73
CA VAL A 13 24.88 9.86 2.39
C VAL A 13 26.17 10.58 2.73
N ASP A 14 27.01 9.92 3.52
CA ASP A 14 28.39 10.32 3.76
C ASP A 14 29.28 9.50 2.83
N SER A 15 30.10 10.19 2.04
CA SER A 15 30.96 9.58 1.03
C SER A 15 32.00 8.65 1.67
N PRO A 16 32.50 7.63 0.96
CA PRO A 16 33.65 6.86 1.42
C PRO A 16 34.84 7.79 1.70
N THR A 17 35.52 7.58 2.81
CA THR A 17 36.67 8.40 3.25
C THR A 17 37.87 7.52 3.59
N THR A 18 39.01 8.14 3.89
CA THR A 18 40.18 7.45 4.45
C THR A 18 40.35 7.90 5.89
N ASN A 19 40.59 6.96 6.82
CA ASN A 19 40.79 7.27 8.22
C ASN A 19 42.21 7.78 8.52
N ASP A 20 42.45 8.21 9.76
CA ASP A 20 43.76 8.72 10.23
C ASP A 20 44.92 7.71 10.13
N LYS A 21 44.60 6.43 9.90
CA LYS A 21 45.57 5.33 9.71
C LYS A 21 45.78 4.99 8.23
N GLY A 22 45.17 5.73 7.31
CA GLY A 22 45.29 5.51 5.87
C GLY A 22 44.42 4.37 5.31
N PHE A 23 43.51 3.80 6.10
CA PHE A 23 42.61 2.75 5.62
C PHE A 23 41.29 3.33 5.09
N PRO A 24 40.74 2.75 4.00
CA PRO A 24 39.44 3.16 3.49
C PRO A 24 38.33 2.86 4.51
N GLN A 25 37.38 3.78 4.62
CA GLN A 25 36.13 3.63 5.34
C GLN A 25 34.97 3.68 4.34
N GLU A 26 34.04 2.74 4.49
CA GLU A 26 32.83 2.66 3.68
C GLU A 26 31.97 3.91 3.81
N ALA A 27 31.13 4.14 2.81
CA ALA A 27 30.07 5.14 2.89
C ALA A 27 29.13 4.83 4.05
N LYS A 28 28.57 5.89 4.66
CA LYS A 28 27.54 5.77 5.69
C LYS A 28 26.24 6.37 5.17
N PHE A 29 25.13 5.72 5.49
CA PHE A 29 23.80 6.15 5.09
C PHE A 29 23.02 6.53 6.35
N LEU A 30 22.30 7.64 6.32
CA LEU A 30 21.42 8.06 7.41
C LEU A 30 19.99 8.17 6.88
N ILE A 31 19.11 7.33 7.38
CA ILE A 31 17.67 7.40 7.09
C ILE A 31 16.99 8.07 8.26
N VAL A 32 16.23 9.12 8.00
CA VAL A 32 15.44 9.82 9.02
C VAL A 32 13.97 9.72 8.66
N ILE A 33 13.16 9.25 9.61
CA ILE A 33 11.72 9.09 9.48
C ILE A 33 11.07 10.00 10.52
N ASP A 34 10.27 10.96 10.06
CA ASP A 34 9.43 11.81 10.91
C ASP A 34 7.96 11.52 10.60
N ASP A 35 7.23 10.97 11.56
CA ASP A 35 5.79 10.70 11.41
C ASP A 35 4.90 11.89 11.85
N GLY A 36 5.54 13.04 12.12
CA GLY A 36 4.95 14.25 12.66
C GLY A 36 4.96 14.28 14.20
N ASN A 37 4.96 13.13 14.89
CA ASN A 37 5.00 13.08 16.35
C ASN A 37 6.37 12.64 16.88
N ASN A 38 7.01 11.73 16.15
CA ASN A 38 8.28 11.12 16.48
C ASN A 38 9.21 11.23 15.27
N ARG A 39 10.47 11.58 15.57
CA ARG A 39 11.55 11.57 14.60
C ARG A 39 12.58 10.55 15.02
N VAL A 40 12.85 9.58 14.15
CA VAL A 40 13.81 8.50 14.39
C VAL A 40 14.82 8.48 13.25
N ALA A 41 16.09 8.26 13.59
CA ALA A 41 17.19 8.20 12.64
C ALA A 41 17.93 6.87 12.75
N PHE A 42 18.27 6.27 11.60
CA PHE A 42 19.02 5.03 11.50
C PHE A 42 20.27 5.27 10.68
N GLN A 43 21.43 5.05 11.28
CA GLN A 43 22.68 5.03 10.55
C GLN A 43 22.94 3.59 10.07
N LEU A 44 23.11 3.43 8.77
CA LEU A 44 23.35 2.15 8.11
C LEU A 44 24.75 2.15 7.49
N ASN A 45 25.41 1.00 7.58
CA ASN A 45 26.57 0.70 6.71
C ASN A 45 26.09 0.25 5.32
N GLN A 46 27.04 0.04 4.41
CA GLN A 46 26.74 -0.30 3.01
C GLN A 46 26.00 -1.63 2.87
N SER A 47 26.36 -2.64 3.69
CA SER A 47 25.72 -3.96 3.66
C SER A 47 24.28 -3.91 4.20
N GLU A 48 24.04 -3.15 5.26
CA GLU A 48 22.72 -2.92 5.85
C GLU A 48 21.80 -2.16 4.89
N ALA A 49 22.32 -1.13 4.23
CA ALA A 49 21.59 -0.38 3.22
C ALA A 49 21.20 -1.26 2.02
N ALA A 50 22.12 -2.10 1.53
CA ALA A 50 21.84 -3.05 0.46
C ALA A 50 20.77 -4.07 0.87
N LEU A 51 20.86 -4.61 2.09
CA LEU A 51 19.86 -5.55 2.62
C LEU A 51 18.48 -4.90 2.75
N LEU A 52 18.43 -3.66 3.26
CA LEU A 52 17.20 -2.89 3.37
C LEU A 52 16.57 -2.66 2.00
N TYR A 53 17.36 -2.27 0.99
CA TYR A 53 16.90 -2.10 -0.39
C TYR A 53 16.24 -3.38 -0.94
N HIS A 54 16.91 -4.53 -0.80
CA HIS A 54 16.37 -5.80 -1.27
C HIS A 54 15.06 -6.18 -0.57
N ARG A 55 14.99 -6.00 0.76
CA ARG A 55 13.79 -6.30 1.53
C ARG A 55 12.63 -5.38 1.18
N LEU A 56 12.89 -4.07 1.04
CA LEU A 56 11.87 -3.11 0.62
C LEU A 56 11.33 -3.44 -0.77
N ASN A 57 12.21 -3.75 -1.73
CA ASN A 57 11.80 -4.14 -3.07
C ASN A 57 10.89 -5.39 -3.04
N TYR A 58 11.27 -6.41 -2.26
CA TYR A 58 10.45 -7.61 -2.12
C TYR A 58 9.06 -7.29 -1.56
N VAL A 59 9.00 -6.57 -0.43
CA VAL A 59 7.72 -6.22 0.21
C VAL A 59 6.84 -5.38 -0.72
N LEU A 60 7.40 -4.39 -1.41
CA LEU A 60 6.66 -3.56 -2.36
C LEU A 60 6.05 -4.39 -3.50
N ASN A 61 6.79 -5.36 -4.02
CA ASN A 61 6.30 -6.24 -5.09
C ASN A 61 5.16 -7.13 -4.60
N GLU A 62 5.27 -7.72 -3.41
CA GLU A 62 4.20 -8.55 -2.85
C GLU A 62 2.95 -7.72 -2.54
N THR A 63 3.09 -6.57 -1.88
CA THR A 63 1.95 -5.68 -1.61
C THR A 63 1.28 -5.16 -2.88
N SER A 64 2.06 -4.91 -3.95
CA SER A 64 1.49 -4.49 -5.24
C SER A 64 0.65 -5.59 -5.88
N LYS A 65 1.08 -6.86 -5.80
CA LYS A 65 0.29 -8.00 -6.29
C LYS A 65 -1.02 -8.13 -5.50
N GLU A 66 -0.95 -8.08 -4.18
CA GLU A 66 -2.13 -8.11 -3.30
C GLU A 66 -3.12 -6.99 -3.64
N TYR A 67 -2.62 -5.78 -3.91
CA TYR A 67 -3.45 -4.64 -4.30
C TYR A 67 -4.17 -4.89 -5.64
N ILE A 68 -3.46 -5.38 -6.66
CA ILE A 68 -4.04 -5.70 -7.97
C ILE A 68 -5.12 -6.79 -7.83
N GLU A 69 -4.85 -7.85 -7.07
CA GLU A 69 -5.82 -8.92 -6.81
C GLU A 69 -7.09 -8.39 -6.13
N LEU A 70 -6.94 -7.46 -5.17
CA LEU A 70 -8.04 -6.80 -4.51
C LEU A 70 -8.88 -5.96 -5.49
N GLU A 71 -8.23 -5.18 -6.35
CA GLU A 71 -8.91 -4.39 -7.39
C GLU A 71 -9.66 -5.28 -8.38
N GLU A 72 -9.05 -6.36 -8.85
CA GLU A 72 -9.71 -7.30 -9.78
C GLU A 72 -10.91 -7.99 -9.15
N LYS A 73 -10.80 -8.42 -7.89
CA LYS A 73 -11.90 -9.03 -7.14
C LYS A 73 -13.05 -8.04 -6.96
N ASN A 74 -12.74 -6.79 -6.63
CA ASN A 74 -13.73 -5.73 -6.49
C ASN A 74 -14.42 -5.43 -7.83
N ARG A 75 -13.66 -5.37 -8.93
CA ARG A 75 -14.21 -5.19 -10.29
C ARG A 75 -15.16 -6.31 -10.66
N LYS A 76 -14.75 -7.58 -10.51
CA LYS A 76 -15.60 -8.76 -10.79
C LYS A 76 -16.88 -8.75 -9.95
N THR A 77 -16.78 -8.36 -8.68
CA THR A 77 -17.94 -8.26 -7.78
C THR A 77 -18.90 -7.15 -8.22
N TYR A 78 -18.37 -6.01 -8.67
CA TYR A 78 -19.17 -4.89 -9.17
C TYR A 78 -19.85 -5.23 -10.51
N GLU A 79 -19.13 -5.85 -11.45
CA GLU A 79 -19.67 -6.32 -12.73
C GLU A 79 -20.74 -7.40 -12.53
N GLY A 80 -20.51 -8.36 -11.62
CA GLY A 80 -21.50 -9.38 -11.26
C GLY A 80 -22.75 -8.84 -10.56
N LYS A 81 -22.65 -7.68 -9.89
CA LYS A 81 -23.82 -6.97 -9.34
C LYS A 81 -24.60 -6.21 -10.43
N LYS A 82 -23.94 -5.71 -11.47
CA LYS A 82 -24.60 -5.06 -12.63
C LYS A 82 -25.30 -6.04 -13.56
N THR A 83 -24.83 -7.29 -13.63
CA THR A 83 -25.38 -8.33 -14.51
C THR A 83 -26.43 -9.22 -13.85
N LYS A 84 -26.78 -9.04 -12.56
CA LYS A 84 -27.98 -9.69 -12.01
C LYS A 84 -29.21 -9.01 -12.62
N PRO A 85 -29.99 -9.68 -13.49
CA PRO A 85 -31.28 -9.14 -13.87
C PRO A 85 -32.14 -9.15 -12.60
N SER A 86 -32.77 -8.01 -12.31
CA SER A 86 -33.98 -7.98 -11.51
C SER A 86 -34.92 -9.06 -12.05
N ARG A 87 -35.13 -10.13 -11.27
CA ARG A 87 -36.12 -11.16 -11.59
C ARG A 87 -37.48 -10.46 -11.80
N PRO A 88 -38.22 -10.73 -12.89
CA PRO A 88 -39.64 -10.46 -12.91
C PRO A 88 -40.25 -11.37 -11.84
N GLN A 89 -40.90 -10.77 -10.85
CA GLN A 89 -41.71 -11.52 -9.90
C GLN A 89 -43.08 -11.76 -10.58
N GLU A 90 -43.13 -12.73 -11.49
CA GLU A 90 -44.37 -13.42 -11.82
C GLU A 90 -44.58 -14.50 -10.77
N SER A 91 -45.52 -14.26 -9.86
CA SER A 91 -46.20 -15.32 -9.12
C SER A 91 -47.68 -15.08 -9.29
N GLU A 92 -48.27 -15.93 -10.13
CA GLU A 92 -49.62 -16.48 -10.06
C GLU A 92 -50.39 -16.12 -8.78
N ASP A 93 -51.40 -15.25 -8.92
CA ASP A 93 -52.60 -15.28 -8.08
C ASP A 93 -53.78 -15.38 -9.06
N ASP A 94 -54.06 -16.61 -9.46
CA ASP A 94 -55.35 -17.01 -10.00
C ASP A 94 -56.25 -17.28 -8.78
N VAL A 95 -57.39 -16.58 -8.66
CA VAL A 95 -58.68 -17.03 -8.07
C VAL A 95 -59.61 -15.83 -7.76
N PHE A 96 -60.59 -15.66 -8.65
CA PHE A 96 -62.00 -15.21 -8.47
C PHE A 96 -62.33 -13.78 -8.00
N LEU A 97 -63.00 -13.03 -8.89
CA LEU A 97 -64.40 -12.65 -8.70
C LEU A 97 -65.05 -12.33 -10.06
N ASP A 98 -66.04 -13.15 -10.38
CA ASP A 98 -67.04 -13.02 -11.45
C ASP A 98 -68.07 -11.93 -11.09
N GLU A 99 -68.81 -11.44 -12.10
CA GLU A 99 -70.00 -10.55 -12.04
C GLU A 99 -69.71 -9.06 -11.66
N GLU A 100 -70.25 -8.01 -12.29
CA GLU A 100 -71.43 -7.84 -13.16
C GLU A 100 -71.40 -6.44 -13.82
N GLU A 101 -72.23 -6.27 -14.87
CA GLU A 101 -72.61 -5.08 -15.69
C GLU A 101 -71.69 -4.56 -16.82
#